data_AF-A0A4R6GF59-F1
#
_entry.id   AF-A0A4R6GF59-F1
#
_cell.length_a   1.000
_cell.length_b   1.000
_cell.length_c   1.000
_cell.angle_alpha   90.00
_cell.angle_beta   90.00
_cell.angle_gamma   90.00
#
_symmetry.space_group_name_H-M   'P 1'
#
loop_
_entity.id
_entity.type
_entity.pdbx_description
1 polymer ?
#
loop_
_entity_poly.entity_id
_entity_poly.type
_entity_poly.pdbx_seq_one_letter_code
_entity_poly.pdbx_strand_id
1 'polypeptide(L)'
;MNIKLKSEILEKSIHIESYLSQILMRLLDIENLNNKTFGTKGSALSFKSKADLLYDIKKIDKNLYNDLILFMEIRNQFIHNLDTNSFETVNSRINKKTRLLQLYDEFDKHKEFGLMLKEDKLYKGFIFLCIRIIQNLETTENKILEEKKAALDRQIEVIEKNHELEFKKLTNKALADSIDEVMEVLNESFKKNELGEKFNAGNRFTDLIKTSIFGLLKKNIAKEIDKQNKKTRANK
;
A
#
# COMPACT_ATOMS: atom_id res chain seq x y z
N MET A 1 -7.99 -31.89 34.00
CA MET A 1 -7.59 -31.04 32.85
C MET A 1 -8.35 -29.72 32.91
N ASN A 2 -7.68 -28.57 32.85
CA ASN A 2 -8.35 -27.26 32.91
C ASN A 2 -8.88 -26.86 31.51
N ILE A 3 -10.05 -27.40 31.15
CA ILE A 3 -10.63 -27.23 29.81
C ILE A 3 -10.94 -25.76 29.53
N LYS A 4 -11.49 -25.03 30.53
CA LYS A 4 -11.86 -23.62 30.37
C LYS A 4 -10.66 -22.75 29.96
N LEU A 5 -9.54 -22.89 30.67
CA LEU A 5 -8.33 -22.14 30.35
C LEU A 5 -7.76 -22.51 28.98
N LYS A 6 -7.71 -23.80 28.65
CA LYS A 6 -7.24 -24.26 27.34
C LYS A 6 -8.11 -23.73 26.19
N SER A 7 -9.44 -23.71 26.36
CA SER A 7 -10.37 -23.14 25.38
C SER A 7 -10.14 -21.65 25.16
N GLU A 8 -9.93 -20.87 26.22
CA GLU A 8 -9.64 -19.44 26.12
C GLU A 8 -8.32 -19.17 25.36
N ILE A 9 -7.28 -19.96 25.64
CA ILE A 9 -5.99 -19.83 24.95
C ILE A 9 -6.13 -20.21 23.48
N LEU A 10 -6.90 -21.26 23.19
CA LEU A 10 -7.19 -21.69 21.83
C LEU A 10 -7.93 -20.59 21.05
N GLU A 11 -8.96 -19.98 21.64
CA GLU A 11 -9.70 -18.88 21.06
C GLU A 11 -8.75 -17.72 20.69
N LYS A 12 -7.96 -17.22 21.64
CA LYS A 12 -6.97 -16.16 21.39
C LYS A 12 -5.96 -16.54 20.31
N SER A 13 -5.55 -17.82 20.27
CA SER A 13 -4.63 -18.34 19.25
C SER A 13 -5.22 -18.29 17.85
N ILE A 14 -6.49 -18.70 17.70
CA ILE A 14 -7.20 -18.64 16.42
C ILE A 14 -7.32 -17.20 15.95
N HIS A 15 -7.65 -16.26 16.86
CA HIS A 15 -7.76 -14.85 16.51
C HIS A 15 -6.43 -14.25 16.02
N ILE A 16 -5.34 -14.42 16.78
CA ILE A 16 -4.03 -13.88 16.37
C ILE A 16 -3.55 -14.55 15.10
N GLU A 17 -3.73 -15.87 14.95
CA GLU A 17 -3.33 -16.58 13.74
C GLU A 17 -4.12 -16.13 12.50
N SER A 18 -5.43 -15.93 12.64
CA SER A 18 -6.28 -15.36 11.59
C SER A 18 -5.80 -13.96 11.21
N TYR A 19 -5.40 -13.14 12.19
CA TYR A 19 -4.92 -11.81 11.92
C TYR A 19 -3.60 -11.81 11.12
N LEU A 20 -2.65 -12.67 11.49
CA LEU A 20 -1.41 -12.87 10.71
C LEU A 20 -1.71 -13.27 9.25
N SER A 21 -2.65 -14.19 9.05
CA SER A 21 -3.10 -14.59 7.71
C SER A 21 -3.66 -13.40 6.92
N GLN A 22 -4.51 -12.57 7.54
CA GLN A 22 -5.11 -11.41 6.88
C GLN A 22 -4.06 -10.38 6.44
N ILE A 23 -3.08 -10.08 7.29
CA ILE A 23 -2.00 -9.15 6.96
C ILE A 23 -1.19 -9.67 5.76
N LEU A 24 -0.84 -10.97 5.76
CA LEU A 24 -0.11 -11.58 4.65
C LEU A 24 -0.92 -11.61 3.35
N MET A 25 -2.22 -11.90 3.43
CA MET A 25 -3.11 -11.85 2.27
C MET A 25 -3.19 -10.44 1.69
N ARG A 26 -3.32 -9.41 2.55
CA ARG A 26 -3.29 -8.01 2.10
C ARG A 26 -1.96 -7.66 1.47
N LEU A 27 -0.83 -8.06 2.05
CA LEU A 27 0.50 -7.81 1.47
C LEU A 27 0.69 -8.43 0.09
N LEU A 28 0.07 -9.57 -0.17
CA LEU A 28 0.20 -10.33 -1.41
C LEU A 28 -0.95 -10.09 -2.40
N ASP A 29 -1.87 -9.17 -2.11
CA ASP A 29 -3.06 -8.89 -2.93
C ASP A 29 -3.91 -10.15 -3.19
N ILE A 30 -4.05 -10.99 -2.16
CA ILE A 30 -4.87 -12.21 -2.23
C ILE A 30 -6.26 -11.89 -1.65
N GLU A 31 -7.25 -11.78 -2.52
CA GLU A 31 -8.64 -11.48 -2.13
C GLU A 31 -9.42 -12.74 -1.71
N ASN A 32 -9.00 -13.92 -2.16
CA ASN A 32 -9.74 -15.15 -1.91
C ASN A 32 -9.51 -15.69 -0.49
N LEU A 33 -10.55 -15.65 0.34
CA LEU A 33 -10.58 -16.20 1.70
C LEU A 33 -10.36 -17.73 1.74
N ASN A 34 -10.67 -18.45 0.67
CA ASN A 34 -10.50 -19.91 0.56
C ASN A 34 -9.15 -20.31 -0.04
N ASN A 35 -8.13 -19.45 0.06
CA ASN A 35 -6.80 -19.78 -0.47
C ASN A 35 -6.13 -20.90 0.36
N LYS A 36 -5.34 -21.74 -0.32
CA LYS A 36 -4.71 -22.93 0.29
C LYS A 36 -3.63 -22.57 1.32
N THR A 37 -2.99 -21.42 1.17
CA THR A 37 -1.77 -21.03 1.87
C THR A 37 -2.04 -20.35 3.22
N PHE A 38 -3.09 -19.55 3.31
CA PHE A 38 -3.47 -18.75 4.48
C PHE A 38 -4.83 -19.14 5.07
N GLY A 39 -5.52 -20.10 4.45
CA GLY A 39 -6.79 -20.64 4.93
C GLY A 39 -6.65 -21.54 6.17
N THR A 40 -7.68 -22.33 6.46
CA THR A 40 -7.82 -23.13 7.69
C THR A 40 -7.51 -24.62 7.51
N LYS A 41 -7.14 -25.04 6.31
CA LYS A 41 -6.82 -26.44 5.99
C LYS A 41 -5.43 -26.79 6.50
N GLY A 42 -5.16 -28.08 6.72
CA GLY A 42 -3.85 -28.56 7.22
C GLY A 42 -2.66 -28.26 6.31
N SER A 43 -2.90 -27.84 5.05
CA SER A 43 -1.87 -27.37 4.11
C SER A 43 -1.49 -25.89 4.29
N ALA A 44 -2.21 -25.16 5.14
CA ALA A 44 -1.95 -23.76 5.37
C ALA A 44 -0.63 -23.56 6.12
N LEU A 45 -0.03 -22.38 5.95
CA LEU A 45 1.17 -22.00 6.67
C LEU A 45 0.94 -22.06 8.18
N SER A 46 1.92 -22.58 8.90
CA SER A 46 1.90 -22.59 10.36
C SER A 46 1.95 -21.16 10.91
N PHE A 47 1.47 -20.97 12.14
CA PHE A 47 1.66 -19.72 12.89
C PHE A 47 3.10 -19.19 12.81
N LYS A 48 4.08 -20.08 13.06
CA LYS A 48 5.51 -19.73 13.03
C LYS A 48 5.91 -19.21 11.65
N SER A 49 5.54 -19.93 10.59
CA SER A 49 5.87 -19.56 9.22
C SER A 49 5.29 -18.20 8.83
N LYS A 50 4.08 -17.87 9.31
CA LYS A 50 3.47 -16.55 9.09
C LYS A 50 4.24 -15.45 9.79
N ALA A 51 4.64 -15.67 11.05
CA ALA A 51 5.45 -14.72 11.81
C ALA A 51 6.84 -14.52 11.21
N ASP A 52 7.50 -15.61 10.81
CA ASP A 52 8.82 -15.59 10.14
C ASP A 52 8.73 -14.79 8.84
N LEU A 53 7.73 -15.06 7.99
CA LEU A 53 7.53 -14.32 6.73
C LEU A 53 7.37 -12.81 6.97
N LEU A 54 6.52 -12.39 7.90
CA LEU A 54 6.32 -10.96 8.21
C LEU A 54 7.62 -10.29 8.72
N TYR A 55 8.44 -11.03 9.45
CA TYR A 55 9.72 -10.53 9.95
C TYR A 55 10.76 -10.43 8.84
N ASP A 56 10.87 -11.46 8.00
CA ASP A 56 11.85 -11.53 6.90
C ASP A 56 11.61 -10.42 5.86
N ILE A 57 10.35 -10.13 5.56
CA ILE A 57 9.96 -9.00 4.68
C ILE A 57 9.96 -7.64 5.40
N LYS A 58 10.42 -7.60 6.65
CA LYS A 58 10.57 -6.39 7.49
C LYS A 58 9.27 -5.61 7.70
N LYS A 59 8.12 -6.30 7.74
CA LYS A 59 6.82 -5.67 8.04
C LYS A 59 6.54 -5.61 9.53
N ILE A 60 7.11 -6.52 10.31
CA ILE A 60 7.10 -6.46 11.77
C ILE A 60 8.52 -6.28 12.30
N ASP A 61 8.65 -5.64 13.46
CA ASP A 61 9.95 -5.45 14.12
C ASP A 61 10.35 -6.68 14.95
N LYS A 62 11.56 -6.64 15.49
CA LYS A 62 12.10 -7.71 16.33
C LYS A 62 11.30 -7.90 17.63
N ASN A 63 10.68 -6.83 18.14
CA ASN A 63 9.94 -6.90 19.40
C ASN A 63 8.63 -7.66 19.22
N LEU A 64 7.83 -7.29 18.21
CA LEU A 64 6.62 -8.01 17.85
C LEU A 64 6.92 -9.45 17.45
N TYR A 65 7.99 -9.70 16.68
CA TYR A 65 8.41 -11.06 16.36
C TYR A 65 8.68 -11.89 17.62
N ASN A 66 9.45 -11.35 18.57
CA ASN A 66 9.75 -12.04 19.84
C ASN A 66 8.51 -12.32 20.69
N ASP A 67 7.51 -11.45 20.63
CA ASP A 67 6.22 -11.61 21.29
C ASP A 67 5.38 -12.71 20.66
N LEU A 68 5.31 -12.75 19.33
CA LEU A 68 4.64 -13.82 18.59
C LEU A 68 5.28 -15.19 18.90
N ILE A 69 6.61 -15.27 18.97
CA ILE A 69 7.32 -16.50 19.35
C ILE A 69 6.98 -16.91 20.80
N LEU A 70 6.98 -15.97 21.74
CA LEU A 70 6.59 -16.25 23.13
C LEU A 70 5.14 -16.73 23.22
N PHE A 71 4.22 -16.07 22.51
CA PHE A 71 2.82 -16.45 22.44
C PHE A 71 2.67 -17.89 21.92
N MET A 72 3.37 -18.22 20.82
CA MET A 72 3.36 -19.55 20.24
C MET A 72 3.89 -20.61 21.20
N GLU A 73 4.98 -20.34 21.92
CA GLU A 73 5.54 -21.24 22.94
C GLU A 73 4.50 -21.53 24.03
N ILE A 74 3.86 -20.49 24.56
CA ILE A 74 2.82 -20.60 25.60
C ILE A 74 1.63 -21.42 25.09
N ARG A 75 1.07 -21.05 23.93
CA ARG A 75 -0.02 -21.79 23.27
C ARG A 75 0.32 -23.27 23.16
N ASN A 76 1.49 -23.58 22.62
CA ASN A 76 1.86 -24.96 22.31
C ASN A 76 1.93 -25.81 23.57
N GLN A 77 2.39 -25.25 24.69
CA GLN A 77 2.35 -25.93 25.99
C GLN A 77 0.91 -26.26 26.40
N PHE A 78 0.00 -25.29 26.35
CA PHE A 78 -1.38 -25.53 26.75
C PHE A 78 -2.14 -26.51 25.84
N ILE A 79 -1.92 -26.42 24.52
CA ILE A 79 -2.66 -27.25 23.55
C ILE A 79 -2.10 -28.68 23.49
N HIS A 80 -0.78 -28.84 23.40
CA HIS A 80 -0.18 -30.14 23.12
C HIS A 80 0.16 -30.95 24.37
N ASN A 81 0.35 -30.31 25.53
CA ASN A 81 0.71 -31.01 26.76
C ASN A 81 -0.51 -31.20 27.67
N LEU A 82 -0.90 -32.47 27.87
CA LEU A 82 -2.09 -32.86 28.65
C LEU A 82 -2.02 -32.40 30.11
N ASP A 83 -0.82 -32.41 30.68
CA ASP A 83 -0.52 -32.07 32.08
C ASP A 83 -0.44 -30.55 32.33
N THR A 84 -0.46 -29.73 31.28
CA THR A 84 -0.41 -28.27 31.41
C THR A 84 -1.79 -27.71 31.75
N ASN A 85 -1.96 -27.26 32.99
CA ASN A 85 -3.23 -26.76 33.54
C ASN A 85 -3.14 -25.36 34.18
N SER A 86 -1.95 -24.75 34.21
CA SER A 86 -1.66 -23.44 34.80
C SER A 86 -0.54 -22.71 34.06
N PHE A 87 -0.51 -21.39 34.16
CA PHE A 87 0.57 -20.56 33.66
C PHE A 87 1.87 -20.77 34.42
N GLU A 88 1.83 -21.08 35.72
CA GLU A 88 3.03 -21.46 36.47
C GLU A 88 3.72 -22.69 35.86
N THR A 89 2.93 -23.70 35.46
CA THR A 89 3.44 -24.89 34.78
C THR A 89 4.10 -24.53 33.45
N VAL A 90 3.42 -23.73 32.61
CA VAL A 90 4.00 -23.24 31.34
C VAL A 90 5.26 -22.43 31.58
N ASN A 91 5.23 -21.51 32.54
CA ASN A 91 6.33 -20.63 32.86
C ASN A 91 7.56 -21.39 33.36
N SER A 92 7.39 -22.58 33.95
CA SER A 92 8.50 -23.47 34.30
C SER A 92 9.17 -24.13 33.08
N ARG A 93 8.46 -24.26 31.95
CA ARG A 93 8.86 -25.02 30.75
C ARG A 93 9.37 -24.17 29.59
N ILE A 94 8.97 -22.90 29.53
CA ILE A 94 9.43 -21.98 28.47
C ILE A 94 10.76 -21.31 28.86
N ASN A 95 11.51 -20.84 27.85
CA ASN A 95 12.81 -20.18 28.08
C ASN A 95 12.65 -18.77 28.67
N LYS A 96 11.55 -18.07 28.36
CA LYS A 96 11.32 -16.66 28.73
C LYS A 96 10.50 -16.50 30.02
N LYS A 97 10.93 -17.16 31.11
CA LYS A 97 10.18 -17.34 32.37
C LYS A 97 9.80 -16.05 33.12
N THR A 98 10.46 -14.94 32.82
CA THR A 98 10.20 -13.65 33.50
C THR A 98 9.36 -12.71 32.65
N ARG A 99 9.19 -12.98 31.35
CA ARG A 99 8.62 -12.00 30.43
C ARG A 99 7.16 -11.69 30.75
N LEU A 100 6.34 -12.69 31.09
CA LEU A 100 4.95 -12.46 31.45
C LEU A 100 4.81 -11.59 32.71
N LEU A 101 5.67 -11.81 33.71
CA LEU A 101 5.67 -10.99 34.92
C LEU A 101 6.09 -9.55 34.61
N GLN A 102 7.10 -9.36 33.76
CA GLN A 102 7.49 -8.03 33.29
C GLN A 102 6.37 -7.32 32.55
N LEU A 103 5.60 -8.04 31.71
CA LEU A 103 4.45 -7.45 31.01
C LEU A 103 3.35 -7.03 31.96
N TYR A 104 3.10 -7.84 32.98
CA TYR A 104 2.21 -7.45 34.06
C TYR A 104 2.68 -6.16 34.74
N ASP A 105 3.96 -6.09 35.12
CA ASP A 105 4.54 -4.92 35.79
C ASP A 105 4.58 -3.66 34.90
N GLU A 106 4.75 -3.82 33.58
CA GLU A 106 4.73 -2.72 32.59
C GLU A 106 3.35 -2.05 32.49
N PHE A 107 2.27 -2.85 32.57
CA PHE A 107 0.90 -2.38 32.41
C PHE A 107 0.24 -1.97 33.74
N ASP A 108 0.58 -2.62 34.85
CA ASP A 108 0.01 -2.34 36.17
C ASP A 108 0.82 -1.26 36.92
N LYS A 109 0.85 -0.05 36.36
CA LYS A 109 1.63 1.10 36.88
C LYS A 109 1.15 1.59 38.26
N HIS A 110 -0.08 1.29 38.62
CA HIS A 110 -0.64 1.57 39.93
C HIS A 110 -0.61 0.28 40.72
N LYS A 111 0.47 0.04 41.50
CA LYS A 111 0.66 -1.11 42.40
C LYS A 111 -0.39 -1.20 43.53
N GLU A 112 -1.58 -0.65 43.33
CA GLU A 112 -2.71 -0.79 44.22
C GLU A 112 -3.45 -2.05 43.81
N PHE A 113 -3.21 -3.17 44.50
CA PHE A 113 -4.22 -4.19 44.85
C PHE A 113 -3.51 -5.44 45.39
N GLY A 114 -3.30 -5.49 46.71
CA GLY A 114 -3.17 -6.71 47.50
C GLY A 114 -2.08 -7.74 47.13
N LEU A 115 -2.02 -8.80 47.94
CA LEU A 115 -1.23 -9.99 47.62
C LEU A 115 -1.92 -10.75 46.48
N MET A 116 -1.53 -10.46 45.24
CA MET A 116 -1.98 -11.23 44.07
C MET A 116 -1.14 -12.50 43.90
N LEU A 117 -1.81 -13.64 43.64
CA LEU A 117 -1.13 -14.91 43.37
C LEU A 117 -0.29 -14.82 42.10
N LYS A 118 0.82 -15.56 42.08
CA LYS A 118 1.76 -15.58 40.94
C LYS A 118 1.08 -16.06 39.65
N GLU A 119 0.24 -17.10 39.74
CA GLU A 119 -0.59 -17.57 38.63
C GLU A 119 -1.43 -16.46 37.99
N ASP A 120 -2.10 -15.63 38.79
CA ASP A 120 -2.94 -14.54 38.27
C ASP A 120 -2.12 -13.47 37.55
N LYS A 121 -0.93 -13.14 38.08
CA LYS A 121 0.00 -12.21 37.44
C LYS A 121 0.48 -12.74 36.09
N LEU A 122 0.80 -14.04 36.02
CA LEU A 122 1.22 -14.68 34.76
C LEU A 122 0.08 -14.69 33.74
N TYR A 123 -1.14 -15.01 34.17
CA TYR A 123 -2.32 -14.94 33.31
C TYR A 123 -2.56 -13.52 32.78
N LYS A 124 -2.57 -12.51 33.65
CA LYS A 124 -2.69 -11.09 33.23
C LYS A 124 -1.55 -10.69 32.29
N GLY A 125 -0.32 -11.10 32.57
CA GLY A 125 0.82 -10.90 31.69
C GLY A 125 0.62 -11.51 30.30
N PHE A 126 -0.01 -12.67 30.21
CA PHE A 126 -0.40 -13.29 28.93
C PHE A 126 -1.51 -12.52 28.22
N ILE A 127 -2.51 -12.02 28.95
CA ILE A 127 -3.53 -11.14 28.37
C ILE A 127 -2.89 -9.87 27.79
N PHE A 128 -1.98 -9.23 28.53
CA PHE A 128 -1.24 -8.06 28.03
C PHE A 128 -0.33 -8.38 26.84
N LEU A 129 0.28 -9.57 26.80
CA LEU A 129 0.98 -10.05 25.61
C LEU A 129 0.06 -10.10 24.40
N CYS A 130 -1.15 -10.67 24.54
CA CYS A 130 -2.11 -10.76 23.44
C CYS A 130 -2.56 -9.37 22.96
N ILE A 131 -2.89 -8.47 23.88
CA ILE A 131 -3.28 -7.08 23.57
C ILE A 131 -2.15 -6.39 22.82
N ARG A 132 -0.90 -6.49 23.32
CA ARG A 132 0.25 -5.87 22.67
C ARG A 132 0.49 -6.42 21.28
N ILE A 133 0.37 -7.74 21.08
CA ILE A 133 0.49 -8.35 19.75
C ILE A 133 -0.56 -7.76 18.81
N ILE A 134 -1.84 -7.74 19.22
CA ILE A 134 -2.95 -7.25 18.40
C ILE A 134 -2.71 -5.79 18.01
N GLN A 135 -2.37 -4.92 18.96
CA GLN A 135 -2.11 -3.50 18.70
C GLN A 135 -0.97 -3.27 17.71
N ASN A 136 0.11 -4.05 17.81
CA ASN A 136 1.23 -3.94 16.87
C ASN A 136 0.87 -4.50 15.49
N LEU A 137 0.05 -5.55 15.41
CA LEU A 137 -0.48 -6.08 14.16
C LEU A 137 -1.43 -5.08 13.48
N GLU A 138 -2.34 -4.45 14.22
CA GLU A 138 -3.20 -3.35 13.74
C GLU A 138 -2.36 -2.19 13.19
N THR A 139 -1.33 -1.77 13.94
CA THR A 139 -0.41 -0.71 13.50
C THR A 139 0.33 -1.11 12.22
N THR A 140 0.75 -2.37 12.10
CA THR A 140 1.41 -2.90 10.91
C THR A 140 0.46 -2.89 9.71
N GLU A 141 -0.76 -3.36 9.90
CA GLU A 141 -1.79 -3.40 8.89
C GLU A 141 -2.15 -2.01 8.36
N ASN A 142 -2.33 -1.03 9.26
CA ASN A 142 -2.61 0.35 8.87
C ASN A 142 -1.47 0.96 8.05
N LYS A 143 -0.20 0.71 8.42
CA LYS A 143 0.96 1.14 7.62
C LYS A 143 0.93 0.56 6.21
N ILE A 144 0.59 -0.72 6.08
CA ILE A 144 0.48 -1.39 4.77
C ILE A 144 -0.61 -0.75 3.92
N LEU A 145 -1.77 -0.45 4.51
CA LEU A 145 -2.87 0.21 3.80
C LEU A 145 -2.48 1.61 3.31
N GLU A 146 -1.81 2.41 4.16
CA GLU A 146 -1.33 3.74 3.79
C GLU A 146 -0.25 3.68 2.69
N GLU A 147 0.69 2.74 2.76
CA GLU A 147 1.69 2.51 1.71
C GLU A 147 1.03 2.18 0.36
N LYS A 148 0.00 1.33 0.37
CA LYS A 148 -0.75 0.97 -0.84
C LYS A 148 -1.53 2.13 -1.41
N LYS A 149 -2.22 2.90 -0.55
CA LYS A 149 -2.95 4.09 -0.97
C LYS A 149 -2.02 5.11 -1.62
N ALA A 150 -0.88 5.40 -0.99
CA ALA A 150 0.11 6.30 -1.55
C ALA A 150 0.70 5.80 -2.89
N ALA A 151 0.85 4.48 -3.06
CA ALA A 151 1.29 3.90 -4.33
C ALA A 151 0.23 4.07 -5.42
N LEU A 152 -1.05 3.88 -5.09
CA LEU A 152 -2.17 4.06 -6.01
C LEU A 152 -2.31 5.52 -6.44
N ASP A 153 -2.22 6.46 -5.49
CA ASP A 153 -2.30 7.90 -5.78
C ASP A 153 -1.22 8.34 -6.79
N ARG A 154 0.01 7.81 -6.66
CA ARG A 154 1.09 8.05 -7.64
C ARG A 154 0.79 7.47 -9.02
N GLN A 155 0.17 6.30 -9.08
CA GLN A 155 -0.21 5.70 -10.36
C GLN A 155 -1.28 6.53 -11.07
N ILE A 156 -2.26 7.03 -10.32
CA ILE A 156 -3.30 7.93 -10.85
C ILE A 156 -2.67 9.21 -11.41
N GLU A 157 -1.76 9.85 -10.67
CA GLU A 157 -1.07 11.07 -11.13
C GLU A 157 -0.31 10.84 -12.47
N VAL A 158 0.36 9.69 -12.60
CA VAL A 158 1.07 9.33 -13.84
C VAL A 158 0.08 9.14 -15.00
N ILE A 159 -1.04 8.46 -14.76
CA ILE A 159 -2.08 8.23 -15.78
C ILE A 159 -2.68 9.57 -16.23
N GLU A 160 -3.05 10.45 -15.30
CA GLU A 160 -3.63 11.76 -15.62
C GLU A 160 -2.68 12.61 -16.48
N LYS A 161 -1.40 12.64 -16.11
CA LYS A 161 -0.37 13.35 -16.88
C LYS A 161 -0.17 12.78 -18.29
N ASN A 162 -0.20 11.46 -18.42
CA ASN A 162 -0.08 10.80 -19.72
C ASN A 162 -1.30 11.09 -20.60
N HIS A 163 -2.50 11.05 -20.02
CA HIS A 163 -3.73 11.37 -20.73
C HIS A 163 -3.76 12.84 -21.18
N GLU A 164 -3.31 13.79 -20.35
CA GLU A 164 -3.18 15.20 -20.73
C GLU A 164 -2.21 15.38 -21.91
N LEU A 165 -1.08 14.67 -21.89
CA LEU A 165 -0.10 14.71 -22.97
C LEU A 165 -0.66 14.13 -24.27
N GLU A 166 -1.38 13.02 -24.20
CA GLU A 166 -2.00 12.37 -25.35
C GLU A 166 -3.09 13.25 -25.97
N PHE A 167 -3.96 13.84 -25.14
CA PHE A 167 -4.97 14.79 -25.59
C PHE A 167 -4.35 16.00 -26.31
N LYS A 168 -3.25 16.55 -25.77
CA LYS A 168 -2.49 17.62 -26.44
C LYS A 168 -1.91 17.20 -27.78
N LYS A 169 -1.41 15.95 -27.91
CA LYS A 169 -0.90 15.43 -29.19
C LYS A 169 -2.02 15.33 -30.23
N LEU A 170 -3.18 14.81 -29.84
CA LEU A 170 -4.34 14.67 -30.72
C LEU A 170 -4.87 16.03 -31.19
N THR A 171 -5.00 16.99 -30.29
CA THR A 171 -5.46 18.35 -30.64
C THR A 171 -4.47 19.08 -31.55
N ASN A 172 -3.16 18.97 -31.29
CA ASN A 172 -2.14 19.54 -32.18
C ASN A 172 -2.13 18.89 -33.56
N LYS A 173 -2.35 17.56 -33.64
CA LYS A 173 -2.45 16.86 -34.91
C LYS A 173 -3.67 17.31 -35.71
N ALA A 174 -4.85 17.33 -35.08
CA ALA A 174 -6.07 17.79 -35.73
C ALA A 174 -5.94 19.24 -36.24
N LEU A 175 -5.30 20.12 -35.47
CA LEU A 175 -5.04 21.49 -35.90
C LEU A 175 -4.10 21.55 -37.11
N ALA A 176 -3.05 20.74 -37.14
CA ALA A 176 -2.14 20.65 -38.28
C ALA A 176 -2.88 20.18 -39.54
N ASP A 177 -3.69 19.12 -39.42
CA ASP A 177 -4.48 18.57 -40.51
C ASP A 177 -5.47 19.62 -41.07
N SER A 178 -6.15 20.39 -40.20
CA SER A 178 -7.04 21.49 -40.63
C SER A 178 -6.30 22.66 -41.30
N ILE A 179 -5.08 22.97 -40.88
CA ILE A 179 -4.26 24.01 -41.53
C ILE A 179 -3.90 23.57 -42.95
N ASP A 180 -3.51 22.31 -43.12
CA ASP A 180 -3.14 21.77 -44.43
C ASP A 180 -4.35 21.80 -45.39
N GLU A 181 -5.54 21.46 -44.92
CA GLU A 181 -6.80 21.56 -45.69
C GLU A 181 -7.11 23.01 -46.13
N VAL A 182 -7.02 23.98 -45.21
CA VAL A 182 -7.23 25.41 -45.55
C VAL A 182 -6.21 25.90 -46.57
N MET A 183 -4.95 25.48 -46.44
CA MET A 183 -3.90 25.86 -47.38
C MET A 183 -4.14 25.28 -48.77
N GLU A 184 -4.68 24.06 -48.88
CA GLU A 184 -5.06 23.44 -50.14
C GLU A 184 -6.18 24.23 -50.84
N VAL A 185 -7.26 24.56 -50.11
CA VAL A 185 -8.39 25.37 -50.63
C VAL A 185 -7.93 26.76 -51.09
N LEU A 186 -7.06 27.41 -50.32
CA LEU A 186 -6.48 28.70 -50.70
C LEU A 186 -5.67 28.56 -51.99
N ASN A 187 -4.81 27.56 -52.10
CA ASN A 187 -4.00 27.32 -53.31
C ASN A 187 -4.86 27.12 -54.56
N GLU A 188 -5.91 26.32 -54.46
CA GLU A 188 -6.85 26.10 -55.57
C GLU A 188 -7.57 27.39 -55.97
N SER A 189 -8.04 28.16 -54.99
CA SER A 189 -8.73 29.43 -55.22
C SER A 189 -7.83 30.47 -55.88
N PHE A 190 -6.55 30.53 -55.49
CA PHE A 190 -5.56 31.42 -56.10
C PHE A 190 -5.22 31.01 -57.53
N LYS A 191 -5.10 29.71 -57.82
CA LYS A 191 -4.86 29.21 -59.19
C LYS A 191 -6.00 29.52 -60.15
N LYS A 192 -7.25 29.61 -59.67
CA LYS A 192 -8.44 29.87 -60.48
C LYS A 192 -8.71 31.35 -60.78
N ASN A 193 -8.05 32.30 -60.11
CA ASN A 193 -8.24 33.74 -60.31
C ASN A 193 -7.24 34.31 -61.33
N GLU A 194 -7.67 35.27 -62.18
CA GLU A 194 -6.84 35.97 -63.19
C GLU A 194 -5.54 36.61 -62.64
N LEU A 195 -5.47 36.86 -61.33
CA LEU A 195 -4.26 37.31 -60.63
C LEU A 195 -3.14 36.26 -60.57
N GLY A 196 -3.48 34.96 -60.57
CA GLY A 196 -2.52 33.86 -60.58
C GLY A 196 -1.79 33.70 -61.91
N GLU A 197 -2.37 34.17 -63.01
CA GLU A 197 -1.73 34.18 -64.33
C GLU A 197 -0.80 35.38 -64.51
N LYS A 198 -1.12 36.54 -63.92
CA LYS A 198 -0.28 37.76 -63.99
C LYS A 198 0.90 37.75 -63.01
N PHE A 199 0.75 37.05 -61.89
CA PHE A 199 1.79 36.91 -60.88
C PHE A 199 2.35 35.49 -61.01
N ASN A 200 3.55 35.36 -61.59
CA ASN A 200 4.32 34.10 -61.71
C ASN A 200 4.79 33.59 -60.32
N ALA A 201 3.86 33.52 -59.37
CA ALA A 201 4.08 33.79 -57.96
C ALA A 201 3.17 32.96 -57.04
N GLY A 202 2.44 31.99 -57.59
CA GLY A 202 1.67 31.02 -56.81
C GLY A 202 2.50 30.41 -55.68
N ASN A 203 3.81 30.15 -55.90
CA ASN A 203 4.72 29.67 -54.86
C ASN A 203 5.13 30.76 -53.85
N ARG A 204 5.39 32.00 -54.28
CA ARG A 204 5.82 33.09 -53.37
C ARG A 204 4.72 33.53 -52.42
N PHE A 205 3.48 33.61 -52.89
CA PHE A 205 2.35 34.03 -52.07
C PHE A 205 1.99 32.96 -51.03
N THR A 206 2.03 31.70 -51.44
CA THR A 206 1.77 30.56 -50.55
C THR A 206 2.88 30.38 -49.52
N ASP A 207 4.14 30.62 -49.90
CA ASP A 207 5.26 30.72 -48.94
C ASP A 207 5.09 31.89 -47.96
N LEU A 208 4.60 33.06 -48.42
CA LEU A 208 4.34 34.22 -47.55
C LEU A 208 3.22 33.97 -46.55
N ILE A 209 2.12 33.35 -47.00
CA ILE A 209 1.02 32.93 -46.12
C ILE A 209 1.49 31.85 -45.17
N LYS A 210 2.18 30.80 -45.64
CA LYS A 210 2.75 29.76 -44.76
C LYS A 210 3.65 30.40 -43.72
N THR A 211 4.58 31.27 -44.11
CA THR A 211 5.52 31.91 -43.17
C THR A 211 4.80 32.79 -42.15
N SER A 212 3.73 33.49 -42.56
CA SER A 212 2.96 34.37 -41.67
C SER A 212 2.07 33.58 -40.71
N ILE A 213 1.34 32.58 -41.21
CA ILE A 213 0.47 31.70 -40.41
C ILE A 213 1.32 30.83 -39.47
N PHE A 214 2.38 30.18 -39.97
CA PHE A 214 3.31 29.44 -39.11
C PHE A 214 4.00 30.36 -38.11
N GLY A 215 4.36 31.59 -38.50
CA GLY A 215 4.95 32.58 -37.59
C GLY A 215 4.01 32.91 -36.43
N LEU A 216 2.73 33.15 -36.70
CA LEU A 216 1.71 33.43 -35.69
C LEU A 216 1.42 32.21 -34.80
N LEU A 217 1.27 31.02 -35.38
CA LEU A 217 1.05 29.78 -34.64
C LEU A 217 2.24 29.44 -33.74
N LYS A 218 3.46 29.49 -34.27
CA LYS A 218 4.69 29.22 -33.50
C LYS A 218 4.86 30.20 -32.34
N LYS A 219 4.48 31.48 -32.54
CA LYS A 219 4.52 32.51 -31.49
C LYS A 219 3.45 32.28 -30.41
N ASN A 220 2.25 31.82 -30.78
CA ASN A 220 1.20 31.49 -29.81
C ASN A 220 1.52 30.20 -29.04
N ILE A 221 2.03 29.17 -29.72
CA ILE A 221 2.50 27.93 -29.08
C ILE A 221 3.63 28.23 -28.10
N ALA A 222 4.63 29.04 -28.50
CA ALA A 222 5.74 29.41 -27.62
C ALA A 222 5.28 30.20 -26.37
N LYS A 223 4.30 31.12 -26.52
CA LYS A 223 3.73 31.85 -25.39
C LYS A 223 3.03 30.93 -24.39
N GLU A 224 2.33 29.91 -24.88
CA GLU A 224 1.58 29.01 -24.00
C GLU A 224 2.48 27.98 -23.31
N ILE A 225 3.56 27.53 -23.98
CA ILE A 225 4.65 26.77 -23.35
C ILE A 225 5.30 27.58 -22.21
N ASP A 226 5.58 28.87 -22.45
CA ASP A 226 6.24 29.73 -21.45
C ASP A 226 5.34 30.02 -20.23
N LYS A 227 4.04 30.18 -20.45
CA LYS A 227 3.02 30.26 -19.37
C LYS A 227 2.97 28.98 -18.53
N GLN A 228 3.05 27.81 -19.15
CA GLN A 228 3.05 26.54 -18.42
C GLN A 228 4.32 26.35 -17.59
N ASN A 229 5.50 26.63 -18.16
CA ASN A 229 6.76 26.59 -17.42
C ASN A 229 6.76 27.51 -16.19
N LYS A 230 6.09 28.67 -16.26
CA LYS A 230 5.90 29.57 -15.12
C LYS A 230 4.95 29.00 -14.05
N LYS A 231 3.85 28.34 -14.45
CA LYS A 231 2.93 27.67 -13.51
C LYS A 231 3.58 26.47 -12.80
N THR A 232 4.34 25.65 -13.52
CA THR A 232 5.05 24.49 -12.95
C THR A 232 6.18 24.91 -11.99
N ARG A 233 6.77 26.09 -12.18
CA ARG A 233 7.77 26.67 -11.25
C ARG A 233 7.15 27.31 -10.00
N ALA A 234 5.88 27.72 -10.06
CA ALA A 234 5.17 28.32 -8.92
C ALA A 234 4.56 27.28 -7.96
N ASN A 235 4.41 26.02 -8.41
CA ASN A 235 3.89 24.90 -7.63
C ASN A 235 5.00 23.95 -7.09
N LYS A 236 6.27 24.37 -7.17
CA LYS A 236 7.42 23.73 -6.52
C LYS A 236 7.89 24.60 -5.36
#